data_AF-A0A4U3MKB4-F1
#
_entry.id   AF-A0A4U3MKB4-F1
#
_cell.length_a   1.000
_cell.length_b   1.000
_cell.length_c   1.000
_cell.angle_alpha   90.00
_cell.angle_beta   90.00
_cell.angle_gamma   90.00
#
_symmetry.space_group_name_H-M   'P 1'
#
loop_
_entity.id
_entity.type
_entity.pdbx_description
1 polymer ?
#
loop_
_entity_poly.entity_id
_entity_poly.type
_entity_poly.pdbx_seq_one_letter_code
_entity_poly.pdbx_strand_id
1 'polypeptide(L)' 'MTEAIHCIGCGAIIQTENPHELGYTPKTAFEKGMETGEVYCQRCFRLRHYNDIQDVQLTDDDFLRLLNGLG' A
#
# COMPACT_ATOMS: atom_id res chain seq x y z
N MET A 1 0.83 -21.46 9.24
CA MET A 1 1.14 -20.36 8.30
C MET A 1 0.22 -19.22 8.66
N THR A 2 0.75 -18.10 9.13
CA THR A 2 -0.04 -16.87 9.28
C THR A 2 -0.26 -16.31 7.89
N GLU A 3 -1.50 -16.33 7.42
CA GLU A 3 -1.88 -15.75 6.13
C GLU A 3 -1.62 -14.24 6.18
N ALA A 4 -0.86 -13.73 5.20
CA ALA A 4 -0.58 -12.31 5.10
C ALA A 4 -1.87 -11.57 4.70
N ILE A 5 -2.18 -10.48 5.39
CA ILE A 5 -3.32 -9.64 5.04
C ILE A 5 -2.91 -8.72 3.89
N HIS A 6 -3.73 -8.67 2.84
CA HIS A 6 -3.48 -7.83 1.67
C HIS A 6 -4.48 -6.69 1.60
N CYS A 7 -4.01 -5.53 1.12
CA CYS A 7 -4.86 -4.40 0.79
C CYS A 7 -5.84 -4.81 -0.31
N ILE A 8 -7.14 -4.70 -0.06
CA ILE A 8 -8.16 -5.09 -1.05
C ILE A 8 -8.20 -4.17 -2.28
N GLY A 9 -7.57 -3.00 -2.21
CA GLY A 9 -7.49 -2.05 -3.32
C GLY A 9 -6.31 -2.27 -4.27
N CYS A 10 -5.11 -2.54 -3.74
CA CYS A 10 -3.87 -2.64 -4.54
C CYS A 10 -3.07 -3.92 -4.36
N GLY A 11 -3.51 -4.84 -3.48
CA GLY A 11 -2.83 -6.11 -3.23
C GLY A 11 -1.55 -6.03 -2.39
N ALA A 12 -1.09 -4.85 -1.98
CA ALA A 12 0.08 -4.72 -1.10
C ALA A 12 -0.15 -5.44 0.24
N ILE A 13 0.89 -6.11 0.77
CA ILE A 13 0.85 -6.71 2.11
C ILE A 13 0.67 -5.59 3.13
N ILE A 14 -0.31 -5.74 4.02
CA ILE A 14 -0.60 -4.76 5.06
C ILE A 14 0.46 -4.80 6.15
N GLN A 15 0.89 -3.63 6.57
CA GLN A 15 1.74 -3.43 7.75
C GLN A 15 1.30 -2.18 8.51
N THR A 16 1.63 -2.10 9.79
CA THR A 16 1.23 -0.99 10.68
C THR A 16 2.43 -0.29 11.34
N GLU A 17 3.65 -0.53 10.85
CA GLU A 17 4.90 -0.14 11.50
C GLU A 17 5.54 1.08 10.84
N ASN A 18 5.59 1.13 9.51
CA ASN A 18 6.30 2.19 8.79
C ASN A 18 5.35 2.98 7.85
N PRO A 19 4.97 4.22 8.20
CA PRO A 19 4.08 5.06 7.40
C PRO A 19 4.55 5.37 5.98
N HIS A 20 5.85 5.27 5.72
CA HIS A 20 6.44 5.61 4.44
C HIS A 20 6.61 4.40 3.51
N GLU A 21 6.32 3.19 4.01
CA GLU A 21 6.45 1.96 3.23
C GLU A 21 5.11 1.50 2.64
N LEU A 22 5.21 0.69 1.59
CA LEU A 22 4.05 0.10 0.95
C LEU A 22 3.19 -0.69 1.94
N GLY A 23 1.88 -0.63 1.73
CA GLY A 23 0.92 -1.37 2.55
C GLY A 23 0.67 -0.82 3.95
N TYR A 24 1.25 0.33 4.32
CA TYR A 24 0.97 0.95 5.61
C TYR A 24 -0.52 1.21 5.80
N THR A 25 -1.04 0.87 6.96
CA THR A 25 -2.32 1.35 7.48
C THR A 25 -2.18 1.60 8.98
N PRO A 26 -2.81 2.65 9.56
CA PRO A 26 -2.78 2.86 11.00
C PRO A 26 -3.33 1.65 11.75
N LYS A 27 -2.75 1.30 12.91
CA LYS A 27 -3.15 0.13 13.70
C LYS A 27 -4.65 0.08 14.03
N THR A 28 -5.24 1.24 14.35
CA THR A 28 -6.68 1.34 14.62
C THR A 28 -7.56 1.08 13.39
N ALA A 29 -7.07 1.43 12.20
CA ALA A 29 -7.75 1.13 10.94
C ALA A 29 -7.57 -0.35 10.56
N PHE A 30 -6.40 -0.93 10.84
CA PHE A 30 -6.16 -2.36 10.70
C PHE A 30 -7.13 -3.18 11.56
N GLU A 31 -7.21 -2.89 12.86
CA GLU A 31 -8.08 -3.62 13.80
C GLU A 31 -9.55 -3.57 13.34
N LYS A 32 -10.06 -2.39 12.96
CA LYS A 32 -11.42 -2.25 12.40
C LYS A 32 -11.61 -3.00 11.08
N GLY A 33 -10.62 -2.94 10.19
CA GLY A 33 -10.68 -3.65 8.91
C GLY A 33 -10.61 -5.17 9.09
N MET A 34 -9.97 -5.66 10.15
CA MET A 34 -9.97 -7.09 10.50
C MET A 34 -11.32 -7.58 11.01
N GLU A 35 -12.12 -6.71 11.64
CA GLU A 35 -13.50 -7.03 12.04
C GLU A 35 -14.43 -7.22 10.83
N THR A 36 -14.22 -6.43 9.77
CA THR A 36 -15.04 -6.47 8.54
C THR A 36 -14.47 -7.36 7.44
N GLY A 37 -13.19 -7.73 7.52
CA GLY A 37 -12.44 -8.40 6.45
C GLY A 37 -11.99 -7.47 5.33
N GLU A 38 -12.20 -6.15 5.46
CA GLU A 38 -11.86 -5.16 4.45
C GLU A 38 -10.76 -4.21 4.94
N VAL A 39 -9.52 -4.44 4.50
CA VAL A 39 -8.38 -3.60 4.87
C VAL A 39 -7.85 -2.84 3.65
N TYR A 40 -7.76 -1.52 3.78
CA TYR A 40 -7.06 -0.66 2.82
C TYR A 40 -5.74 -0.17 3.40
N CYS A 41 -4.72 -0.08 2.55
CA CYS A 41 -3.54 0.74 2.84
C CYS A 41 -3.89 2.23 2.77
N GLN A 42 -3.08 3.08 3.40
CA GLN A 42 -3.30 4.52 3.50
C GLN A 42 -3.46 5.19 2.12
N ARG A 43 -2.74 4.73 1.09
CA ARG A 43 -2.88 5.26 -0.28
C ARG A 43 -4.26 4.95 -0.87
N CYS A 44 -4.69 3.69 -0.82
CA CYS A 44 -6.00 3.29 -1.35
C CYS A 44 -7.16 3.90 -0.58
N PHE A 45 -7.04 4.01 0.75
CA PHE A 45 -8.04 4.67 1.57
C PHE A 45 -8.22 6.14 1.15
N ARG A 46 -7.12 6.89 1.01
CA ARG A 46 -7.17 8.30 0.59
C ARG A 46 -7.73 8.48 -0.82
N LEU A 47 -7.32 7.62 -1.76
CA LEU A 47 -7.86 7.62 -3.11
C LEU A 47 -9.38 7.37 -3.11
N ARG A 48 -9.86 6.37 -2.37
CA ARG A 48 -11.27 5.97 -2.36
C ARG A 48 -12.20 7.00 -1.70
N HIS A 49 -11.74 7.66 -0.65
CA HIS A 49 -12.60 8.54 0.15
C HIS A 49 -12.41 10.03 -0.17
N TYR A 50 -11.24 10.41 -0.67
CA TYR A 50 -10.89 11.82 -0.89
C TYR A 50 -10.45 12.13 -2.32
N ASN A 51 -10.43 11.13 -3.22
CA ASN A 51 -9.88 11.25 -4.57
C ASN A 51 -8.44 11.82 -4.56
N ASP A 52 -7.71 11.56 -3.48
CA ASP A 52 -6.35 12.04 -3.26
C ASP A 52 -5.37 11.07 -3.93
N ILE A 53 -4.94 11.43 -5.13
CA ILE A 53 -3.92 10.72 -5.89
C ILE A 53 -2.56 11.09 -5.32
N GLN A 54 -1.87 10.09 -4.79
CA GLN A 54 -0.52 10.28 -4.29
C GLN A 54 0.48 10.27 -5.43
N ASP A 55 1.36 11.26 -5.45
CA ASP A 55 2.46 11.32 -6.39
C ASP A 55 3.38 10.11 -6.23
N VAL A 56 3.74 9.50 -7.36
CA VAL A 56 4.75 8.46 -7.40
C VAL A 56 6.04 9.16 -7.78
N GLN A 57 6.99 9.23 -6.85
CA GLN A 57 8.33 9.72 -7.15
C GLN A 57 9.10 8.60 -7.84
N LEU A 58 8.88 8.45 -9.15
CA LEU A 58 9.76 7.65 -10.00
C LEU A 58 10.81 8.60 -10.57
N THR A 59 12.08 8.36 -10.28
CA THR A 59 13.16 9.12 -10.93
C THR A 59 13.53 8.47 -12.28
N ASP A 60 14.11 9.24 -13.20
CA ASP A 60 14.62 8.71 -14.47
C ASP A 60 15.63 7.57 -14.25
N ASP A 61 16.42 7.64 -13.17
CA ASP A 61 17.37 6.61 -12.78
C ASP A 61 16.68 5.30 -12.35
N ASP A 62 15.57 5.38 -11.60
CA ASP A 62 14.79 4.20 -11.21
C ASP A 62 14.16 3.52 -12.42
N PHE A 63 13.71 4.33 -13.39
CA PHE A 63 13.17 3.82 -14.64
C PHE A 63 14.26 3.13 -15.49
N LEU A 64 15.44 3.73 -15.62
CA LEU A 64 16.58 3.13 -16.32
C LEU A 64 17.04 1.82 -15.66
N ARG A 65 17.01 1.73 -14.32
CA ARG A 65 17.32 0.48 -13.60
C ARG A 65 16.32 -0.62 -13.91
N LEU A 66 15.02 -0.31 -13.97
CA LEU A 66 13.99 -1.27 -14.34
C LEU A 66 14.18 -1.78 -15.78
N LEU A 67 14.47 -0.88 -16.73
CA LEU A 67 14.74 -1.23 -18.13
C LEU A 67 15.96 -2.16 -18.29
N ASN A 68 17.06 -1.84 -17.62
CA ASN A 68 18.29 -2.65 -17.71
C ASN A 68 18.17 -4.02 -17.01
N GLY A 69 17.24 -4.18 -16.06
CA GLY A 69 16.99 -5.45 -15.40
C GLY A 69 16.16 -6.47 -16.22
N LEU A 70 15.67 -6.07 -17.39
CA LEU A 70 14.94 -6.95 -18.32
C LEU A 70 15.84 -7.64 -19.37
N GLY A 71 17.15 -7.37 -19.32
CA GLY A 71 18.17 -7.89 -20.23
C GLY A 71 18.92 -9.12 -19.71
#